data_AF-A0AAJ5VWL8-F1
#
_entry.id   AF-A0AAJ5VWL8-F1
#
_cell.length_a   1.000
_cell.length_b   1.000
_cell.length_c   1.000
_cell.angle_alpha   90.00
_cell.angle_beta   90.00
_cell.angle_gamma   90.00
#
_symmetry.space_group_name_H-M   'P 1'
#
loop_
_entity.id
_entity.type
_entity.pdbx_description
1 polymer ?
#
loop_
_entity_poly.entity_id
_entity_poly.type
_entity_poly.pdbx_seq_one_letter_code
_entity_poly.pdbx_strand_id
1 'polypeptide(L)'
;MLTSRLGKKHLGNKRLALPLIGALAANLAFFITPAHADLRVCNETGNLVSVALGYRAERGWMSEGWWQAPPGDCRVLYQGTLERRFYYLFAVDDIGGGAWDGSVFMCTRDETFTIFGVEDCLARGYERTGFFEIDTQSRTDWTLQLTDGAGGPAIVGPDGSEDLEDPTFLVDPDDVTIDAPETGTETPGTDTQ
;
A
#
# COMPACT_ATOMS: atom_id res chain seq x y z
N MET A 1 72.17 39.88 51.71
CA MET A 1 72.29 38.45 51.33
C MET A 1 71.66 38.27 49.96
N LEU A 2 72.42 37.63 49.06
CA LEU A 2 72.03 36.78 47.93
C LEU A 2 70.87 37.23 47.00
N THR A 3 71.17 37.73 45.79
CA THR A 3 71.34 36.98 44.51
C THR A 3 70.04 36.57 43.81
N SER A 4 69.71 37.35 42.77
CA SER A 4 69.43 36.92 41.37
C SER A 4 68.59 35.66 41.08
N ARG A 5 67.61 35.80 40.17
CA ARG A 5 67.72 35.38 38.75
C ARG A 5 66.52 35.79 37.89
N LEU A 6 66.86 36.22 36.68
CA LEU A 6 66.02 36.54 35.52
C LEU A 6 65.23 35.33 34.98
N GLY A 7 64.13 35.62 34.30
CA GLY A 7 63.50 34.73 33.30
C GLY A 7 62.52 35.45 32.37
N LYS A 8 63.04 36.14 31.35
CA LYS A 8 62.29 36.63 30.17
C LYS A 8 61.77 35.47 29.31
N LYS A 9 60.65 35.67 28.61
CA LYS A 9 60.39 35.35 27.18
C LYS A 9 58.97 35.88 26.82
N HIS A 10 58.87 37.00 26.08
CA HIS A 10 58.58 37.09 24.64
C HIS A 10 57.29 36.37 24.21
N LEU A 11 56.43 36.83 23.32
CA LEU A 11 56.20 38.04 22.50
C LEU A 11 55.05 37.57 21.60
N GLY A 12 53.96 38.32 21.42
CA GLY A 12 52.91 37.84 20.52
C GLY A 12 51.70 38.74 20.39
N ASN A 13 51.89 39.94 19.84
CA ASN A 13 50.79 40.73 19.31
C ASN A 13 50.29 40.06 18.01
N LYS A 14 49.04 39.60 17.96
CA LYS A 14 48.32 39.41 16.69
C LYS A 14 47.14 40.37 16.63
N ARG A 15 47.27 41.36 15.74
CA ARG A 15 46.18 42.19 15.23
C ARG A 15 45.47 41.43 14.09
N LEU A 16 44.29 41.95 13.69
CA LEU A 16 43.44 41.60 12.53
C LEU A 16 42.58 40.33 12.71
N ALA A 17 41.32 40.24 12.26
CA ALA A 17 40.42 41.14 11.52
C ALA A 17 38.97 40.60 11.66
N LEU A 18 37.99 41.46 11.39
CA LEU A 18 36.55 41.17 11.32
C LEU A 18 36.23 40.12 10.23
N PRO A 19 35.21 39.25 10.41
CA PRO A 19 34.23 39.19 9.33
C PRO A 19 32.79 39.34 9.83
N LEU A 20 32.17 40.37 9.29
CA LEU A 20 30.75 40.65 9.24
C LEU A 20 30.04 39.63 8.32
N ILE A 21 29.99 38.34 8.68
CA ILE A 21 29.23 37.32 7.94
C ILE A 21 28.70 36.29 8.95
N GLY A 22 27.42 36.37 9.31
CA GLY A 22 26.84 35.40 10.24
C GLY A 22 25.41 35.70 10.66
N ALA A 23 24.58 36.24 9.76
CA ALA A 23 23.16 36.44 10.05
C ALA A 23 22.33 36.15 8.79
N LEU A 24 22.38 34.91 8.32
CA LEU A 24 21.45 34.38 7.31
C LEU A 24 21.23 32.87 7.49
N ALA A 25 21.05 32.41 8.72
CA ALA A 25 20.48 31.09 9.01
C ALA A 25 19.02 31.29 9.44
N ALA A 26 18.22 31.86 8.55
CA ALA A 26 16.80 32.03 8.76
C ALA A 26 16.09 30.68 8.58
N ASN A 27 15.69 30.08 9.70
CA ASN A 27 14.46 29.31 9.88
C ASN A 27 13.92 28.54 8.65
N LEU A 28 14.56 27.44 8.28
CA LEU A 28 13.82 26.31 7.68
C LEU A 28 13.45 25.35 8.81
N ALA A 29 12.48 25.75 9.64
CA ALA A 29 11.73 24.79 10.43
C ALA A 29 10.82 24.04 9.46
N PHE A 30 11.34 22.98 8.84
CA PHE A 30 10.50 22.02 8.13
C PHE A 30 9.54 21.43 9.16
N PHE A 31 8.25 21.65 8.97
CA PHE A 31 7.21 20.95 9.72
C PHE A 31 7.28 19.48 9.30
N ILE A 32 7.95 18.66 10.09
CA ILE A 32 7.89 17.20 9.94
C ILE A 32 6.51 16.79 10.44
N THR A 33 5.58 16.57 9.51
CA THR A 33 4.31 15.93 9.85
C THR A 33 4.61 14.48 10.21
N PRO A 34 4.14 13.96 11.36
CA PRO A 34 4.27 12.54 11.66
C PRO A 34 3.66 11.72 10.53
N ALA A 35 4.43 10.75 10.01
CA ALA A 35 3.89 9.76 9.10
C ALA A 35 3.01 8.81 9.92
N HIS A 36 1.70 8.87 9.69
CA HIS A 36 0.75 7.96 10.30
C HIS A 36 0.68 6.68 9.48
N ALA A 37 0.86 5.54 10.15
CA ALA A 37 0.86 4.24 9.51
C ALA A 37 -0.57 3.68 9.47
N ASP A 38 -1.45 4.28 8.66
CA ASP A 38 -2.89 4.01 8.69
C ASP A 38 -3.36 3.09 7.55
N LEU A 39 -4.56 2.50 7.69
CA LEU A 39 -5.33 1.95 6.55
C LEU A 39 -6.22 3.05 5.98
N ARG A 40 -6.07 3.34 4.70
CA ARG A 40 -6.82 4.40 4.00
C ARG A 40 -7.54 3.86 2.78
N VAL A 41 -8.70 4.43 2.49
CA VAL A 41 -9.42 4.24 1.23
C VAL A 41 -9.55 5.58 0.53
N CYS A 42 -9.24 5.63 -0.75
CA CYS A 42 -9.38 6.79 -1.62
C CYS A 42 -10.47 6.49 -2.63
N ASN A 43 -11.51 7.32 -2.67
CA ASN A 43 -12.58 7.18 -3.62
C ASN A 43 -12.24 7.95 -4.90
N GLU A 44 -11.92 7.24 -5.97
CA GLU A 44 -11.62 7.82 -7.29
C GLU A 44 -12.83 7.75 -8.24
N THR A 45 -13.98 7.29 -7.75
CA THR A 45 -15.25 7.25 -8.48
C THR A 45 -15.93 8.62 -8.52
N GLY A 46 -16.98 8.73 -9.33
CA GLY A 46 -17.79 9.96 -9.44
C GLY A 46 -18.82 10.18 -8.33
N ASN A 47 -19.09 9.19 -7.47
CA ASN A 47 -20.19 9.20 -6.51
C ASN A 47 -19.71 9.10 -5.05
N LEU A 48 -20.60 9.41 -4.11
CA LEU A 48 -20.34 9.15 -2.70
C LEU A 48 -20.31 7.64 -2.46
N VAL A 49 -19.26 7.17 -1.78
CA VAL A 49 -19.12 5.76 -1.44
C VAL A 49 -19.17 5.58 0.08
N SER A 50 -20.07 4.72 0.54
CA SER A 50 -20.15 4.25 1.92
C SER A 50 -19.26 3.04 2.11
N VAL A 51 -18.39 3.07 3.12
CA VAL A 51 -17.38 2.03 3.35
C VAL A 51 -17.53 1.41 4.74
N ALA A 52 -17.35 0.10 4.82
CA ALA A 52 -17.23 -0.68 6.04
C ALA A 52 -15.92 -1.48 6.04
N LEU A 53 -15.36 -1.67 7.24
CA LEU A 53 -14.11 -2.38 7.48
C LEU A 53 -14.33 -3.53 8.45
N GLY A 54 -13.84 -4.71 8.09
CA GLY A 54 -13.74 -5.88 8.94
C GLY A 54 -12.28 -6.23 9.24
N TYR A 55 -11.97 -6.64 10.45
CA TYR A 55 -10.61 -7.05 10.83
C TYR A 55 -10.60 -7.93 12.10
N ARG A 56 -9.44 -8.53 12.37
CA ARG A 56 -9.21 -9.34 13.57
C ARG A 56 -8.62 -8.50 14.70
N ALA A 57 -9.49 -8.01 15.58
CA ALA A 57 -9.15 -7.33 16.82
C ALA A 57 -8.60 -8.30 17.89
N GLU A 58 -8.20 -7.77 19.05
CA GLU A 58 -7.69 -8.56 20.18
C GLU A 58 -8.67 -9.64 20.65
N ARG A 59 -9.97 -9.32 20.67
CA ARG A 59 -11.04 -10.18 21.20
C ARG A 59 -11.74 -11.02 20.13
N GLY A 60 -11.22 -11.04 18.91
CA GLY A 60 -11.79 -11.77 17.79
C GLY A 60 -12.15 -10.88 16.61
N TRP A 61 -13.12 -11.31 15.82
CA TRP A 61 -13.59 -10.58 14.66
C TRP A 61 -14.36 -9.33 15.03
N MET A 62 -14.18 -8.27 14.25
CA MET A 62 -14.85 -6.99 14.42
C MET A 62 -15.12 -6.37 13.06
N SER A 63 -16.30 -5.75 12.91
CA SER A 63 -16.65 -4.95 11.75
C SER A 63 -17.16 -3.57 12.17
N GLU A 64 -16.83 -2.56 11.38
CA GLU A 64 -17.12 -1.16 11.63
C GLU A 64 -17.55 -0.46 10.34
N GLY A 65 -18.31 0.63 10.45
CA GLY A 65 -18.82 1.42 9.33
C GLY A 65 -19.86 2.42 9.80
N TRP A 66 -20.49 3.25 8.97
CA TRP A 66 -20.10 3.57 7.61
C TRP A 66 -19.20 4.81 7.61
N TRP A 67 -18.05 4.70 6.96
CA TRP A 67 -17.29 5.87 6.56
C TRP A 67 -17.84 6.40 5.24
N GLN A 68 -18.02 7.71 5.18
CA GLN A 68 -18.49 8.39 3.97
C GLN A 68 -17.28 8.93 3.20
N ALA A 69 -17.00 8.38 2.02
CA ALA A 69 -15.90 8.78 1.15
C ALA A 69 -16.45 9.54 -0.07
N PRO A 70 -16.42 10.89 -0.07
CA PRO A 70 -16.81 11.70 -1.22
C PRO A 70 -15.94 11.43 -2.46
N PRO A 71 -16.41 11.79 -3.66
CA PRO A 71 -15.61 11.73 -4.88
C PRO A 71 -14.28 12.47 -4.73
N GLY A 72 -13.17 11.80 -5.04
CA GLY A 72 -11.81 12.34 -4.96
C GLY A 72 -11.20 12.44 -3.56
N ASP A 73 -11.94 12.08 -2.50
CA ASP A 73 -11.49 12.15 -1.11
C ASP A 73 -10.97 10.80 -0.61
N CYS A 74 -10.02 10.84 0.33
CA CYS A 74 -9.60 9.67 1.10
C CYS A 74 -10.13 9.68 2.54
N ARG A 75 -10.41 8.49 3.09
CA ARG A 75 -10.79 8.25 4.48
C ARG A 75 -9.82 7.30 5.15
N VAL A 76 -9.49 7.58 6.41
CA VAL A 76 -8.76 6.66 7.29
C VAL A 76 -9.79 5.71 7.90
N LEU A 77 -9.65 4.42 7.61
CA LEU A 77 -10.55 3.38 8.11
C LEU A 77 -10.01 2.71 9.37
N TYR A 78 -8.68 2.60 9.48
CA TYR A 78 -8.00 2.10 10.66
C TYR A 78 -6.85 3.03 11.01
N GLN A 79 -6.82 3.50 12.25
CA GLN A 79 -5.83 4.45 12.73
C GLN A 79 -4.68 3.74 13.44
N GLY A 80 -3.46 4.05 13.03
CA GLY A 80 -2.24 3.46 13.59
C GLY A 80 -1.83 2.16 12.91
N THR A 81 -0.64 1.69 13.29
CA THR A 81 0.09 0.62 12.62
C THR A 81 -0.75 -0.64 12.44
N LEU A 82 -0.74 -1.16 11.21
CA LEU A 82 -1.42 -2.40 10.89
C LEU A 82 -0.70 -3.59 11.55
N GLU A 83 -1.38 -4.25 12.47
CA GLU A 83 -0.85 -5.41 13.22
C GLU A 83 -1.21 -6.76 12.58
N ARG A 84 -2.00 -6.73 11.51
CA ARG A 84 -2.49 -7.91 10.79
C ARG A 84 -2.14 -7.79 9.31
N ARG A 85 -2.01 -8.93 8.64
CA ARG A 85 -1.81 -8.97 7.18
C ARG A 85 -3.12 -8.78 6.41
N PHE A 86 -4.22 -9.33 6.92
CA PHE A 86 -5.50 -9.34 6.21
C PHE A 86 -6.51 -8.40 6.88
N TYR A 87 -7.13 -7.57 6.06
CA TYR A 87 -8.25 -6.70 6.39
C TYR A 87 -9.38 -6.95 5.38
N TYR A 88 -10.60 -6.56 5.70
CA TYR A 88 -11.77 -6.91 4.90
C TYR A 88 -12.57 -5.64 4.63
N LEU A 89 -12.94 -5.39 3.38
CA LEU A 89 -13.63 -4.16 2.98
C LEU A 89 -14.96 -4.50 2.33
N PHE A 90 -15.99 -3.74 2.69
CA PHE A 90 -17.21 -3.67 1.91
C PHE A 90 -17.47 -2.20 1.60
N ALA A 91 -17.78 -1.89 0.35
CA ALA A 91 -18.11 -0.52 -0.04
C ALA A 91 -19.30 -0.50 -1.01
N VAL A 92 -20.08 0.56 -0.98
CA VAL A 92 -21.28 0.72 -1.81
C VAL A 92 -21.30 2.12 -2.42
N ASP A 93 -21.54 2.19 -3.72
CA ASP A 93 -21.87 3.46 -4.38
C ASP A 93 -23.32 3.83 -4.04
N ASP A 94 -23.49 4.85 -3.19
CA ASP A 94 -24.80 5.26 -2.67
C ASP A 94 -25.71 5.89 -3.73
N ILE A 95 -25.18 6.26 -4.90
CA ILE A 95 -25.91 6.98 -5.95
C ILE A 95 -25.99 6.15 -7.24
N GLY A 96 -24.85 5.72 -7.77
CA GLY A 96 -24.75 4.99 -9.02
C GLY A 96 -25.17 3.53 -8.90
N GLY A 97 -25.17 2.99 -7.67
CA GLY A 97 -25.39 1.58 -7.41
C GLY A 97 -24.17 0.72 -7.75
N GLY A 98 -24.09 -0.45 -7.12
CA GLY A 98 -22.92 -1.32 -7.18
C GLY A 98 -22.20 -1.37 -5.84
N ALA A 99 -21.44 -2.44 -5.64
CA ALA A 99 -20.71 -2.67 -4.42
C ALA A 99 -19.34 -3.29 -4.72
N TRP A 100 -18.37 -2.95 -3.89
CA TRP A 100 -17.13 -3.71 -3.74
C TRP A 100 -17.38 -4.74 -2.64
N ASP A 101 -17.85 -5.92 -3.04
CA ASP A 101 -18.17 -7.03 -2.14
C ASP A 101 -17.23 -8.22 -2.34
N GLY A 102 -17.33 -9.18 -1.43
CA GLY A 102 -16.53 -10.41 -1.49
C GLY A 102 -17.17 -11.57 -0.73
N SER A 103 -16.43 -12.66 -0.61
CA SER A 103 -16.96 -13.93 -0.07
C SER A 103 -16.83 -14.07 1.44
N VAL A 104 -16.19 -13.10 2.13
CA VAL A 104 -15.96 -13.16 3.57
C VAL A 104 -17.10 -12.47 4.31
N PHE A 105 -18.00 -13.25 4.89
CA PHE A 105 -19.20 -12.70 5.50
C PHE A 105 -18.97 -12.16 6.90
N MET A 106 -19.41 -10.92 7.15
CA MET A 106 -19.41 -10.27 8.45
C MET A 106 -20.75 -9.56 8.69
N CYS A 107 -20.95 -9.06 9.91
CA CYS A 107 -22.19 -8.38 10.28
C CYS A 107 -22.14 -6.88 9.95
N THR A 108 -23.20 -6.31 9.39
CA THR A 108 -23.38 -4.86 9.16
C THR A 108 -24.76 -4.39 9.63
N ARG A 109 -25.02 -3.09 9.60
CA ARG A 109 -26.35 -2.49 9.78
C ARG A 109 -26.41 -1.15 9.05
N ASP A 110 -27.60 -0.59 8.91
CA ASP A 110 -27.85 0.65 8.14
C ASP A 110 -27.16 1.89 8.73
N GLU A 111 -27.15 2.03 10.06
CA GLU A 111 -26.54 3.16 10.77
C GLU A 111 -25.05 2.94 11.03
N THR A 112 -24.29 3.99 11.37
CA THR A 112 -22.91 3.85 11.86
C THR A 112 -22.82 2.85 13.02
N PHE A 113 -21.86 1.93 12.93
CA PHE A 113 -21.78 0.74 13.75
C PHE A 113 -20.34 0.32 14.05
N THR A 114 -20.27 -0.42 15.14
CA THR A 114 -19.15 -1.27 15.53
C THR A 114 -19.75 -2.56 16.06
N ILE A 115 -19.42 -3.70 15.47
CA ILE A 115 -19.98 -5.02 15.79
C ILE A 115 -18.85 -6.00 16.05
N PHE A 116 -18.92 -6.69 17.20
CA PHE A 116 -18.02 -7.79 17.54
C PHE A 116 -18.60 -9.14 17.12
N GLY A 117 -17.78 -10.02 16.55
CA GLY A 117 -18.19 -11.35 16.09
C GLY A 117 -18.92 -11.35 14.75
N VAL A 118 -18.81 -12.46 14.03
CA VAL A 118 -19.36 -12.67 12.67
C VAL A 118 -20.49 -13.69 12.65
N GLU A 119 -20.78 -14.30 13.79
CA GLU A 119 -21.76 -15.35 13.98
C GLU A 119 -23.16 -14.76 14.14
N ASP A 120 -24.15 -15.49 13.63
CA ASP A 120 -25.58 -15.26 13.85
C ASP A 120 -26.06 -13.82 13.56
N CYS A 121 -25.46 -13.12 12.58
CA CYS A 121 -25.76 -11.72 12.28
C CYS A 121 -27.27 -11.44 12.24
N LEU A 122 -28.02 -12.23 11.45
CA LEU A 122 -29.47 -12.06 11.30
C LEU A 122 -30.23 -12.26 12.62
N ALA A 123 -29.87 -13.28 13.41
CA ALA A 123 -30.53 -13.54 14.70
C ALA A 123 -30.21 -12.46 15.75
N ARG A 124 -29.09 -11.76 15.58
CA ARG A 124 -28.66 -10.62 16.40
C ARG A 124 -29.23 -9.28 15.90
N GLY A 125 -30.01 -9.29 14.81
CA GLY A 125 -30.62 -8.09 14.22
C GLY A 125 -29.68 -7.29 13.31
N TYR A 126 -28.62 -7.92 12.79
CA TYR A 126 -27.69 -7.36 11.82
C TYR A 126 -27.90 -7.99 10.45
N GLU A 127 -27.33 -7.37 9.43
CA GLU A 127 -27.25 -7.93 8.09
C GLU A 127 -26.01 -8.82 7.94
N ARG A 128 -26.07 -9.77 7.01
CA ARG A 128 -24.93 -10.64 6.67
C ARG A 128 -24.37 -10.19 5.32
N THR A 129 -23.24 -9.50 5.37
CA THR A 129 -22.66 -8.78 4.22
C THR A 129 -21.33 -9.39 3.84
N GLY A 130 -21.07 -9.51 2.54
CA GLY A 130 -19.85 -10.10 1.98
C GLY A 130 -18.76 -9.05 1.80
N PHE A 131 -17.63 -9.22 2.48
CA PHE A 131 -16.48 -8.34 2.41
C PHE A 131 -15.41 -8.94 1.48
N PHE A 132 -14.76 -8.06 0.74
CA PHE A 132 -13.56 -8.34 -0.04
C PHE A 132 -12.33 -8.40 0.86
N GLU A 133 -11.45 -9.40 0.66
CA GLU A 133 -10.21 -9.54 1.45
C GLU A 133 -9.08 -8.70 0.85
N ILE A 134 -8.43 -7.90 1.71
CA ILE A 134 -7.26 -7.10 1.41
C ILE A 134 -6.04 -7.77 2.02
N ASP A 135 -5.08 -8.15 1.18
CA ASP A 135 -3.76 -8.60 1.62
C ASP A 135 -2.79 -7.42 1.66
N THR A 136 -2.49 -6.95 2.87
CA THR A 136 -1.55 -5.83 3.08
C THR A 136 -0.08 -6.22 2.94
N GLN A 137 0.21 -7.50 2.66
CA GLN A 137 1.55 -8.07 2.61
C GLN A 137 2.38 -7.83 3.90
N SER A 138 1.68 -7.68 5.03
CA SER A 138 2.27 -7.35 6.34
C SER A 138 2.94 -5.97 6.40
N ARG A 139 2.55 -5.04 5.53
CA ARG A 139 2.93 -3.63 5.64
C ARG A 139 2.28 -2.97 6.85
N THR A 140 2.93 -1.92 7.36
CA THR A 140 2.47 -1.16 8.54
C THR A 140 1.37 -0.16 8.23
N ASP A 141 1.17 0.15 6.95
CA ASP A 141 0.20 1.09 6.40
C ASP A 141 -0.23 0.60 5.02
N TRP A 142 -1.41 1.02 4.58
CA TRP A 142 -1.96 0.59 3.30
C TRP A 142 -3.00 1.57 2.78
N THR A 143 -2.95 1.87 1.49
CA THR A 143 -3.96 2.71 0.83
C THR A 143 -4.62 1.94 -0.31
N LEU A 144 -5.95 1.95 -0.33
CA LEU A 144 -6.78 1.35 -1.39
C LEU A 144 -7.38 2.46 -2.24
N GLN A 145 -7.51 2.22 -3.54
CA GLN A 145 -8.28 3.07 -4.44
C GLN A 145 -9.55 2.35 -4.88
N LEU A 146 -10.69 3.02 -4.74
CA LEU A 146 -11.96 2.59 -5.30
C LEU A 146 -12.13 3.25 -6.66
N THR A 147 -12.24 2.45 -7.72
CA THR A 147 -12.37 2.94 -9.08
C THR A 147 -13.59 2.34 -9.78
N ASP A 148 -14.10 3.07 -10.78
CA ASP A 148 -15.13 2.61 -11.71
C ASP A 148 -14.44 1.85 -12.85
N GLY A 149 -14.30 0.53 -12.74
CA GLY A 149 -13.68 -0.30 -13.77
C GLY A 149 -14.61 -0.55 -14.98
N ALA A 150 -14.04 -0.97 -16.11
CA ALA A 150 -14.78 -1.27 -17.34
C ALA A 150 -15.85 -2.40 -17.21
N GLY A 151 -15.89 -3.08 -16.07
CA GLY A 151 -16.88 -4.11 -15.71
C GLY A 151 -17.51 -3.93 -14.33
N GLY A 152 -17.33 -2.79 -13.67
CA GLY A 152 -17.86 -2.52 -12.33
C GLY A 152 -16.79 -2.11 -11.29
N PRO A 153 -17.18 -2.10 -10.00
CA PRO A 153 -16.34 -1.66 -8.88
C PRO A 153 -14.99 -2.42 -8.82
N ALA A 154 -13.85 -1.71 -8.79
CA ALA A 154 -12.52 -2.31 -8.64
C ALA A 154 -11.74 -1.73 -7.44
N ILE A 155 -10.90 -2.57 -6.81
CA ILE A 155 -9.98 -2.19 -5.73
C ILE A 155 -8.54 -2.26 -6.25
N VAL A 156 -7.80 -1.16 -6.21
CA VAL A 156 -6.36 -1.13 -6.53
C VAL A 156 -5.56 -0.91 -5.25
N GLY A 157 -4.58 -1.80 -5.00
CA GLY A 157 -3.61 -1.66 -3.92
C GLY A 157 -2.38 -0.86 -4.36
N PRO A 158 -1.48 -0.49 -3.43
CA PRO A 158 -0.31 0.34 -3.73
C PRO A 158 0.65 -0.26 -4.77
N ASP A 159 0.64 -1.58 -4.93
CA ASP A 159 1.52 -2.30 -5.87
C ASP A 159 0.76 -2.70 -7.16
N GLY A 160 -0.54 -2.36 -7.26
CA GLY A 160 -1.41 -2.80 -8.36
C GLY A 160 -1.22 -2.07 -9.69
N SER A 161 -0.25 -1.16 -9.78
CA SER A 161 0.08 -0.43 -11.02
C SER A 161 1.24 -1.03 -11.81
N GLU A 162 1.94 -2.05 -11.31
CA GLU A 162 3.22 -2.48 -11.91
C GLU A 162 3.10 -3.58 -12.99
N ASP A 163 1.94 -4.23 -13.17
CA ASP A 163 1.81 -5.40 -14.07
C ASP A 163 1.07 -5.15 -15.40
N LEU A 164 0.70 -3.91 -15.72
CA LEU A 164 -0.03 -3.60 -16.97
C LEU A 164 0.87 -3.14 -18.14
N GLU A 165 2.18 -3.01 -17.94
CA GLU A 165 3.13 -2.52 -18.96
C GLU A 165 4.38 -3.41 -19.12
N ASP A 166 4.27 -4.75 -19.04
CA ASP A 166 5.34 -5.63 -19.52
C ASP A 166 5.09 -6.08 -20.99
N PRO A 167 5.68 -5.41 -22.00
CA PRO A 167 5.56 -5.81 -23.40
C PRO A 167 6.40 -7.06 -23.77
N THR A 168 7.05 -7.74 -22.83
CA THR A 168 7.96 -8.86 -23.17
C THR A 168 7.27 -10.16 -23.58
N PHE A 169 5.94 -10.27 -23.50
CA PHE A 169 5.21 -11.48 -23.93
C PHE A 169 4.83 -11.53 -25.41
N LEU A 170 5.26 -10.56 -26.23
CA LEU A 170 5.05 -10.55 -27.69
C LEU A 170 6.29 -10.96 -28.51
N VAL A 171 7.20 -11.75 -27.95
CA VAL A 171 8.24 -12.40 -28.76
C VAL A 171 7.67 -13.70 -29.32
N ASP A 172 7.37 -13.66 -30.62
CA ASP A 172 6.90 -14.75 -31.46
C ASP A 172 7.92 -15.93 -31.45
N PRO A 173 7.54 -17.15 -31.02
CA PRO A 173 8.46 -18.27 -30.88
C PRO A 173 8.85 -18.97 -32.20
N ASP A 174 8.38 -18.52 -33.37
CA ASP A 174 8.52 -19.28 -34.63
C ASP A 174 9.76 -18.94 -35.50
N ASP A 175 10.72 -18.13 -35.03
CA ASP A 175 11.95 -17.81 -35.80
C ASP A 175 13.23 -18.47 -35.26
N VAL A 176 13.22 -19.80 -35.09
CA VAL A 176 14.45 -20.59 -34.93
C VAL A 176 14.56 -21.61 -36.06
N THR A 177 15.02 -21.14 -37.21
CA THR A 177 15.45 -21.99 -38.32
C THR A 177 16.82 -22.62 -38.01
N ILE A 178 16.84 -23.92 -37.69
CA ILE A 178 18.06 -24.72 -37.72
C ILE A 178 18.04 -25.60 -38.96
N ASP A 179 18.73 -25.14 -40.01
CA ASP A 179 19.10 -25.96 -41.16
C ASP A 179 20.18 -26.98 -40.76
N ALA A 180 19.93 -28.26 -41.06
CA ALA A 180 21.02 -29.23 -41.27
C ALA A 180 20.62 -30.26 -42.35
N PRO A 181 21.55 -30.70 -43.21
CA PRO A 181 21.24 -31.23 -44.53
C PRO A 181 21.12 -32.76 -44.57
N GLU A 182 20.28 -33.24 -45.50
CA GLU A 182 20.21 -34.65 -45.90
C GLU A 182 21.51 -35.13 -46.56
N THR A 183 21.94 -36.35 -46.27
CA THR A 183 22.65 -37.18 -47.25
C THR A 183 22.36 -38.65 -46.97
N GLY A 184 21.80 -39.33 -47.98
CA GLY A 184 21.26 -40.69 -47.89
C GLY A 184 22.28 -41.81 -48.03
N THR A 185 21.74 -43.04 -48.15
CA THR A 185 22.13 -44.13 -49.09
C THR A 185 22.10 -45.53 -48.45
N GLU A 186 21.34 -46.41 -49.13
CA GLU A 186 21.39 -47.90 -49.24
C GLU A 186 21.08 -48.85 -48.07
N THR A 187 19.98 -49.59 -48.28
CA THR A 187 19.75 -50.99 -47.88
C THR A 187 20.84 -51.92 -48.47
N PRO A 188 21.18 -53.04 -47.82
CA PRO A 188 20.60 -54.32 -48.24
C PRO A 188 20.28 -55.29 -47.07
N GLY A 189 19.26 -56.13 -47.27
CA GLY A 189 18.75 -57.07 -46.26
C GLY A 189 19.60 -58.32 -46.04
N THR A 190 19.12 -59.21 -45.16
CA THR A 190 19.32 -60.68 -45.20
C THR A 190 18.39 -61.35 -44.16
N ASP A 191 17.45 -62.10 -44.72
CA ASP A 191 16.84 -63.38 -44.32
C ASP A 191 17.19 -64.16 -43.03
N THR A 192 16.16 -64.92 -42.61
CA THR A 192 16.14 -66.21 -41.87
C THR A 192 16.34 -66.12 -40.35
N GLN A 193 15.46 -66.67 -39.49
CA GLN A 193 14.74 -67.96 -39.52
C GLN A 193 13.43 -67.89 -38.73
#